data_AF-A0A7V3CXG7-F1
#
_entry.id   AF-A0A7V3CXG7-F1
#
_cell.length_a   1.000
_cell.length_b   1.000
_cell.length_c   1.000
_cell.angle_alpha   90.00
_cell.angle_beta   90.00
_cell.angle_gamma   90.00
#
_symmetry.space_group_name_H-M   'P 1'
#
loop_
_entity.id
_entity.type
_entity.pdbx_description
1 polymer ?
#
loop_
_entity_poly.entity_id
_entity_poly.type
_entity_poly.pdbx_seq_one_letter_code
_entity_poly.pdbx_strand_id
1 'polypeptide(L)'
;MAHSQFMRFSETFSDLLNQTWKSSVDIPSLGIKQAGFYVLVGASMPSVLIETGFLSNRKDEAYLSSNKGQSEIALTIFESILKYKEFYEKEIGKQ
;
A
#
# COMPACT_ATOMS: atom_id res chain seq x y z
N MET A 1 -13.27 20.18 -0.79
CA MET A 1 -13.42 19.51 -2.12
C MET A 1 -13.18 18.02 -1.91
N ALA A 2 -14.10 17.12 -2.28
CA ALA A 2 -13.99 15.68 -1.95
C ALA A 2 -12.68 15.03 -2.43
N HIS A 3 -12.11 15.50 -3.53
CA HIS A 3 -10.81 15.03 -4.06
C HIS A 3 -9.65 15.19 -3.06
N SER A 4 -9.61 16.29 -2.28
CA SER A 4 -8.55 16.49 -1.29
C SER A 4 -8.68 15.56 -0.08
N GLN A 5 -9.90 15.06 0.21
CA GLN A 5 -10.13 14.10 1.30
C GLN A 5 -9.61 12.71 0.90
N PHE A 6 -9.92 12.26 -0.32
CA PHE A 6 -9.42 10.97 -0.82
C PHE A 6 -7.90 10.93 -0.94
N MET A 7 -7.26 12.06 -1.31
CA MET A 7 -5.79 12.15 -1.29
C MET A 7 -5.23 11.98 0.12
N ARG A 8 -5.79 12.65 1.14
CA ARG A 8 -5.36 12.48 2.54
C ARG A 8 -5.53 11.03 3.02
N PHE A 9 -6.66 10.42 2.71
CA PHE A 9 -6.90 9.03 3.04
C PHE A 9 -5.96 8.06 2.31
N SER A 10 -5.59 8.37 1.06
CA SER A 10 -4.59 7.60 0.31
C SER A 10 -3.21 7.72 0.94
N GLU A 11 -2.82 8.90 1.42
CA GLU A 11 -1.58 9.11 2.17
C GLU A 11 -1.57 8.33 3.49
N THR A 12 -2.67 8.36 4.26
CA THR A 12 -2.78 7.57 5.49
C THR A 12 -2.69 6.06 5.21
N PHE A 13 -3.40 5.57 4.19
CA PHE A 13 -3.30 4.16 3.80
C PHE A 13 -1.87 3.80 3.37
N SER A 14 -1.22 4.66 2.58
CA SER A 14 0.16 4.47 2.13
C SER A 14 1.13 4.35 3.31
N ASP A 15 0.93 5.14 4.36
CA ASP A 15 1.78 5.08 5.56
C ASP A 15 1.58 3.79 6.36
N LEU A 16 0.32 3.40 6.61
CA LEU A 16 0.00 2.13 7.28
C LEU A 16 0.55 0.92 6.51
N LEU A 17 0.40 0.94 5.18
CA LEU A 17 0.93 -0.08 4.29
C LEU A 17 2.46 -0.11 4.36
N ASN A 18 3.13 1.04 4.27
CA ASN A 18 4.59 1.14 4.31
C ASN A 18 5.17 0.67 5.66
N GLN A 19 4.49 0.97 6.78
CA GLN A 19 4.90 0.48 8.10
C GLN A 19 4.77 -1.05 8.19
N THR A 20 3.65 -1.61 7.72
CA THR A 20 3.42 -3.06 7.73
C THR A 20 4.37 -3.79 6.78
N TRP A 21 4.68 -3.20 5.63
CA TRP A 21 5.65 -3.74 4.68
C TRP A 21 7.03 -3.92 5.31
N LYS A 22 7.52 -2.88 6.01
CA LYS A 22 8.84 -2.91 6.64
C LYS A 22 9.00 -3.99 7.71
N SER A 23 7.91 -4.47 8.31
CA SER A 23 7.95 -5.54 9.31
C SER A 23 7.80 -6.95 8.73
N SER A 24 7.25 -7.08 7.52
CA SER A 24 6.67 -8.35 7.06
C SER A 24 7.15 -8.82 5.68
N VAL A 25 7.83 -7.97 4.90
CA VAL A 25 8.32 -8.32 3.56
C VAL A 25 9.85 -8.16 3.48
N ASP A 26 10.52 -9.18 2.94
CA ASP A 26 12.00 -9.22 2.84
C ASP A 26 12.57 -8.14 1.89
N ILE A 27 11.78 -7.70 0.90
CA ILE A 27 12.16 -6.61 -0.02
C ILE A 27 12.04 -5.25 0.70
N PRO A 28 13.13 -4.47 0.81
CA PRO A 28 13.10 -3.18 1.50
C PRO A 28 12.16 -2.17 0.84
N SER A 29 11.38 -1.44 1.65
CA SER A 29 10.58 -0.33 1.15
C SER A 29 11.45 0.86 0.72
N LEU A 30 11.13 1.44 -0.44
CA LEU A 30 11.73 2.68 -0.96
C LEU A 30 10.95 3.95 -0.56
N GLY A 31 9.99 3.82 0.35
CA GLY A 31 9.16 4.91 0.84
C GLY A 31 7.98 5.26 -0.08
N ILE A 32 7.22 6.26 0.35
CA ILE A 32 6.00 6.72 -0.32
C ILE A 32 6.37 7.78 -1.35
N LYS A 33 5.83 7.67 -2.56
CA LYS A 33 6.08 8.60 -3.67
C LYS A 33 4.76 9.00 -4.31
N GLN A 34 4.63 10.29 -4.63
CA GLN A 34 3.52 10.79 -5.44
C GLN A 34 3.94 10.81 -6.92
N ALA A 35 3.05 10.33 -7.78
CA ALA A 35 3.23 10.33 -9.22
C ALA A 35 1.87 10.36 -9.93
N GLY A 36 1.84 10.92 -11.13
CA GLY A 36 0.62 11.04 -11.96
C GLY A 36 0.29 9.74 -12.71
N PHE A 37 0.24 8.60 -12.02
CA PHE A 37 -0.13 7.33 -12.65
C PHE A 37 -1.61 7.36 -13.06
N TYR A 38 -1.90 6.99 -14.30
CA TYR A 38 -3.27 7.02 -14.85
C TYR A 38 -4.28 6.27 -13.97
N VAL A 39 -3.89 5.14 -13.39
CA VAL A 39 -4.76 4.33 -12.51
C VAL A 39 -5.10 4.99 -11.17
N LEU A 40 -4.35 6.02 -10.75
CA LEU A 40 -4.58 6.77 -9.52
C LEU A 40 -5.25 8.13 -9.78
N VAL A 41 -5.17 8.66 -11.00
CA VAL A 41 -5.73 9.96 -11.36
C VAL A 41 -7.25 9.89 -11.42
N GLY A 42 -7.92 10.79 -10.70
CA GLY A 42 -9.38 10.89 -10.72
C GLY A 42 -10.11 9.80 -9.93
N ALA A 43 -9.39 8.98 -9.15
CA ALA A 43 -10.00 8.00 -8.27
C ALA A 43 -11.00 8.68 -7.31
N SER A 44 -12.24 8.19 -7.30
CA SER A 44 -13.33 8.69 -6.44
C SER A 44 -13.34 8.03 -5.05
N MET A 45 -12.19 7.49 -4.65
CA MET A 45 -11.93 6.79 -3.40
C MET A 45 -10.43 6.86 -3.07
N PRO A 46 -10.01 6.52 -1.85
CA PRO A 46 -8.60 6.34 -1.52
C PRO A 46 -7.98 5.26 -2.43
N SER A 47 -6.81 5.53 -3.03
CA SER A 47 -6.15 4.62 -3.96
C SER A 47 -4.62 4.72 -3.87
N VAL A 48 -3.94 3.59 -4.00
CA VAL A 48 -2.48 3.49 -3.96
C VAL A 48 -1.99 2.48 -5.01
N LEU A 49 -0.78 2.67 -5.51
CA LEU A 49 -0.07 1.69 -6.34
C LEU A 49 1.12 1.16 -5.54
N ILE A 50 1.27 -0.16 -5.53
CA ILE A 50 2.32 -0.85 -4.77
C ILE A 50 3.30 -1.46 -5.76
N GLU A 51 4.53 -0.97 -5.76
CA GLU A 51 5.65 -1.64 -6.42
C GLU A 51 6.21 -2.68 -5.46
N THR A 52 6.02 -3.97 -5.76
CA THR A 52 6.34 -5.06 -4.83
C THR A 52 7.81 -5.48 -4.85
N GLY A 53 8.57 -5.02 -5.85
CA GLY A 53 10.00 -5.28 -6.03
C GLY A 53 10.40 -5.06 -7.49
N PHE A 54 11.68 -5.32 -7.81
CA PHE A 54 12.18 -5.14 -9.17
C PHE A 54 12.50 -6.47 -9.85
N LEU A 55 11.78 -6.84 -10.90
CA LEU A 55 12.09 -8.05 -11.68
C LEU A 55 13.48 -8.01 -12.34
N SER A 56 14.05 -6.82 -12.55
CA SER A 56 15.43 -6.65 -13.02
C SER A 56 16.50 -6.98 -11.96
N ASN A 57 16.11 -7.10 -10.69
CA ASN A 57 16.96 -7.55 -9.59
C ASN A 57 16.72 -9.05 -9.35
N ARG A 58 17.75 -9.88 -9.55
CA ARG A 58 17.65 -11.34 -9.40
C ARG A 58 17.18 -11.80 -8.01
N LYS A 59 17.48 -11.06 -6.94
CA LYS A 59 17.04 -11.42 -5.58
C LYS A 59 15.56 -11.16 -5.41
N ASP A 60 15.09 -9.99 -5.83
CA ASP A 60 13.68 -9.62 -5.79
C ASP A 60 12.87 -10.54 -6.71
N GLU A 61 13.33 -10.80 -7.94
CA GLU A 61 12.70 -11.74 -8.88
C GLU A 61 12.49 -13.13 -8.26
N ALA A 62 13.53 -13.71 -7.65
CA ALA A 62 13.43 -15.00 -7.01
C ALA A 62 12.41 -14.99 -5.85
N TYR A 63 12.40 -13.93 -5.04
CA TYR A 63 11.42 -13.78 -3.96
C TYR A 63 9.98 -13.63 -4.49
N LEU A 64 9.76 -12.76 -5.48
CA LEU A 64 8.46 -12.48 -6.11
C LEU A 64 7.88 -13.70 -6.84
N SER A 65 8.74 -14.56 -7.38
CA SER A 65 8.35 -15.82 -8.02
C SER A 65 8.04 -16.95 -7.02
N SER A 66 8.41 -16.79 -5.74
CA SER A 66 8.26 -17.83 -4.73
C SER A 66 6.87 -17.82 -4.08
N ASN A 67 6.34 -18.99 -3.75
CA ASN A 67 5.08 -19.11 -3.00
C ASN A 67 5.14 -18.39 -1.65
N LYS A 68 6.31 -18.45 -0.98
CA LYS A 68 6.55 -17.77 0.29
C LYS A 68 6.41 -16.25 0.11
N GLY A 69 7.17 -15.66 -0.82
CA GLY A 69 7.16 -14.21 -1.04
C GLY A 69 5.80 -13.69 -1.51
N GLN A 70 5.11 -14.41 -2.40
CA GLN A 70 3.75 -14.05 -2.81
C GLN A 70 2.77 -14.08 -1.63
N SER A 71 2.88 -15.09 -0.76
CA SER A 71 2.03 -15.19 0.44
C SER A 71 2.32 -14.08 1.44
N GLU A 72 3.59 -13.78 1.71
CA GLU A 72 4.01 -12.70 2.62
C GLU A 72 3.53 -11.33 2.13
N ILE A 73 3.68 -11.04 0.84
CA ILE A 73 3.18 -9.79 0.23
C ILE A 73 1.66 -9.71 0.32
N ALA A 74 0.94 -10.78 -0.04
CA ALA A 74 -0.52 -10.80 0.00
C ALA A 74 -1.06 -10.60 1.43
N LEU A 75 -0.48 -11.29 2.41
CA LEU A 75 -0.83 -11.13 3.82
C LEU A 75 -0.53 -9.72 4.32
N THR A 76 0.62 -9.16 3.96
CA THR A 76 0.99 -7.78 4.31
C THR A 76 -0.02 -6.76 3.78
N ILE A 77 -0.44 -6.90 2.52
CA ILE A 77 -1.46 -6.02 1.92
C ILE A 77 -2.80 -6.19 2.63
N PHE A 78 -3.21 -7.44 2.90
CA PHE A 78 -4.44 -7.75 3.62
C PHE A 78 -4.47 -7.11 5.02
N GLU A 79 -3.43 -7.31 5.82
CA GLU A 79 -3.30 -6.72 7.15
C GLU A 79 -3.33 -5.20 7.10
N SER A 80 -2.69 -4.59 6.11
CA SER A 80 -2.69 -3.14 5.92
C SER A 80 -4.09 -2.61 5.59
N ILE A 81 -4.87 -3.34 4.79
CA ILE A 81 -6.28 -3.00 4.51
C ILE A 81 -7.12 -3.10 5.78
N LEU A 82 -6.92 -4.12 6.62
CA LEU A 82 -7.63 -4.24 7.89
C LEU A 82 -7.32 -3.07 8.82
N LYS A 83 -6.04 -2.73 9.01
CA LYS A 83 -5.61 -1.57 9.80
C LYS A 83 -6.21 -0.27 9.27
N TYR A 84 -6.24 -0.10 7.95
CA TYR A 84 -6.83 1.07 7.32
C TYR A 84 -8.35 1.13 7.50
N LYS A 85 -9.06 0.00 7.39
CA LYS A 85 -10.50 -0.09 7.67
C LYS A 85 -10.81 0.35 9.09
N GLU A 86 -10.06 -0.14 10.09
CA GLU A 86 -10.25 0.27 11.49
C GLU A 86 -10.02 1.77 11.70
N PHE A 87 -8.99 2.33 11.05
CA PHE A 87 -8.75 3.77 11.05
C PHE A 87 -9.91 4.54 10.42
N TYR A 88 -10.33 4.13 9.21
CA TYR A 88 -11.37 4.80 8.44
C TYR A 88 -12.72 4.81 9.17
N GLU A 89 -13.09 3.70 9.80
CA GLU A 89 -14.33 3.60 10.59
C GLU A 89 -14.29 4.50 11.82
N LYS A 90 -13.15 4.62 12.49
CA LYS A 90 -12.97 5.53 13.62
C LYS A 90 -13.06 7.00 13.18
N GLU A 91 -12.53 7.36 12.03
CA GLU A 91 -12.58 8.73 11.53
C GLU A 91 -13.97 9.13 11.04
N ILE A 92 -14.72 8.21 10.43
CA ILE A 92 -16.11 8.47 10.02
C ILE A 92 -17.06 8.46 11.22
N GLY A 93 -16.88 7.57 12.19
CA GLY A 93 -17.72 7.51 13.39
C GLY A 93 -17.54 8.70 14.35
N LYS A 94 -16.57 9.58 14.11
CA LYS A 94 -16.36 10.83 14.83
C LYS A 94 -17.11 12.03 14.23
N GLN A 95 -17.66 11.89 13.02
CA GLN A 95 -18.51 12.91 12.37
C GLN A 95 -19.97 12.72 12.77
#